data_AF-A0AAJ5C0F7-F1
#
_entry.id   AF-A0AAJ5C0F7-F1
#
_cell.length_a   1.000
_cell.length_b   1.000
_cell.length_c   1.000
_cell.angle_alpha   90.00
_cell.angle_beta   90.00
_cell.angle_gamma   90.00
#
_symmetry.space_group_name_H-M   'P 1'
#
loop_
_entity.id
_entity.type
_entity.pdbx_description
1 polymer ?
#
loop_
_entity_poly.entity_id
_entity_poly.type
_entity_poly.pdbx_seq_one_letter_code
_entity_poly.pdbx_strand_id
1 'polypeptide(L)'
;MQKSDIPNFISSSGVFNAQDLEQLASIDQIPSDQEIDSFKYEPEIQELLNAFIGDENTRITHQLLKAKEFLNQGRIEEAWKLMLL
;
A
#
# COMPACT_ATOMS: atom_id res chain seq x y z
N MET A 1 8.97 -2.67 -21.48
CA MET A 1 8.04 -2.24 -20.41
C MET A 1 8.06 -3.35 -19.37
N GLN A 2 8.82 -3.18 -18.28
CA GLN A 2 8.72 -4.12 -17.15
C GLN A 2 7.34 -3.89 -16.53
N LYS A 3 6.50 -4.93 -16.52
CA LYS A 3 5.29 -4.92 -15.70
C LYS A 3 5.78 -5.07 -14.27
N SER A 4 5.53 -4.07 -13.43
CA SER A 4 5.69 -4.19 -11.99
C SER A 4 4.81 -5.36 -11.54
N ASP A 5 5.42 -6.48 -11.15
CA ASP A 5 4.70 -7.68 -10.72
C ASP A 5 3.93 -7.33 -9.44
N ILE A 6 2.61 -7.14 -9.56
CA ILE A 6 1.73 -6.86 -8.42
C ILE A 6 1.61 -8.14 -7.59
N PRO A 7 1.97 -8.11 -6.29
CA PRO A 7 1.81 -9.25 -5.41
C PRO A 7 0.37 -9.80 -5.39
N ASN A 8 0.26 -11.13 -5.32
CA ASN A 8 -1.05 -11.81 -5.31
C ASN A 8 -1.95 -11.39 -4.16
N PHE A 9 -1.40 -10.99 -3.00
CA PHE A 9 -2.21 -10.54 -1.87
C PHE A 9 -2.92 -9.21 -2.17
N ILE A 10 -2.35 -8.35 -3.01
CA ILE A 10 -2.95 -7.07 -3.41
C ILE A 10 -4.09 -7.34 -4.40
N SER A 11 -3.80 -8.10 -5.46
CA SER A 11 -4.80 -8.45 -6.48
C SER A 11 -5.93 -9.33 -5.94
N SER A 12 -5.65 -10.20 -4.96
CA SER A 12 -6.65 -11.06 -4.31
C SER A 12 -7.30 -10.44 -3.07
N SER A 13 -6.91 -9.24 -2.66
CA SER A 13 -7.49 -8.57 -1.47
C SER A 13 -8.96 -8.17 -1.63
N GLY A 14 -9.42 -8.00 -2.87
CA GLY A 14 -10.73 -7.42 -3.17
C GLY A 14 -10.84 -5.91 -2.89
N VAL A 15 -9.77 -5.26 -2.42
CA VAL A 15 -9.73 -3.81 -2.15
C VAL A 15 -9.50 -3.02 -3.44
N PHE A 16 -8.66 -3.54 -4.34
CA PHE A 16 -8.26 -2.90 -5.59
C PHE A 16 -9.06 -3.48 -6.77
N ASN A 17 -9.61 -2.59 -7.60
CA ASN A 17 -10.28 -2.92 -8.84
C ASN A 17 -9.28 -2.95 -10.01
N ALA A 18 -9.73 -3.37 -11.19
CA ALA A 18 -8.88 -3.41 -12.40
C ALA A 18 -8.13 -2.08 -12.66
N GLN A 19 -8.84 -0.94 -12.56
CA GLN A 19 -8.25 0.39 -12.75
C GLN A 19 -7.18 0.72 -11.72
N ASP A 20 -7.42 0.34 -10.46
CA ASP A 20 -6.46 0.56 -9.38
C ASP A 20 -5.18 -0.26 -9.65
N LEU A 21 -5.33 -1.51 -10.09
CA LEU A 21 -4.21 -2.38 -10.46
C LEU A 21 -3.44 -1.85 -11.67
N GLU A 22 -4.12 -1.30 -12.68
CA GLU A 22 -3.47 -0.64 -13.82
C GLU A 22 -2.61 0.54 -13.37
N GLN A 23 -3.12 1.34 -12.43
CA GLN A 23 -2.39 2.50 -11.89
C GLN A 23 -1.19 2.06 -11.04
N LEU A 24 -1.35 1.03 -10.21
CA LEU A 24 -0.24 0.44 -9.45
C LEU A 24 0.86 -0.12 -10.36
N ALA A 25 0.47 -0.75 -11.47
CA ALA A 25 1.40 -1.26 -12.48
C ALA A 25 2.10 -0.15 -13.29
N SER A 26 1.59 1.09 -13.23
CA SER A 26 2.18 2.25 -13.89
C SER A 26 3.33 2.90 -13.10
N ILE A 27 3.65 2.39 -11.91
CA ILE A 27 4.78 2.89 -11.12
C ILE A 27 6.11 2.61 -11.85
N ASP A 28 6.99 3.62 -11.88
CA ASP A 28 8.29 3.51 -12.56
C ASP A 28 9.29 2.67 -11.75
N GLN A 29 9.25 2.82 -10.42
CA GLN A 29 10.09 2.07 -9.47
C GLN A 29 9.31 1.71 -8.21
N ILE A 30 9.40 0.45 -7.78
CA ILE A 30 8.84 0.03 -6.49
C ILE A 30 9.74 0.58 -5.37
N PRO A 31 9.17 1.10 -4.27
CA PRO A 31 9.93 1.60 -3.13
C PRO A 31 10.88 0.52 -2.57
N SER A 32 12.07 0.94 -2.15
CA SER A 32 13.06 0.05 -1.52
C SER A 32 12.69 -0.27 -0.08
N ASP A 33 13.25 -1.34 0.50
CA ASP A 33 13.01 -1.72 1.90
C ASP A 33 13.30 -0.58 2.89
N GLN A 34 14.32 0.24 2.62
CA GLN A 34 14.65 1.43 3.41
C GLN A 34 13.53 2.48 3.40
N GLU A 35 12.91 2.71 2.24
CA GLU A 35 11.82 3.66 2.07
C GLU A 35 10.55 3.15 2.75
N ILE A 36 10.26 1.85 2.59
CA ILE A 36 9.14 1.16 3.23
C ILE A 36 9.30 1.22 4.76
N ASP A 37 10.48 0.89 5.27
CA ASP A 37 10.78 0.93 6.71
C ASP A 37 10.66 2.35 7.26
N SER A 38 11.15 3.34 6.52
CA SER A 38 11.02 4.75 6.90
C SER A 38 9.56 5.22 6.93
N PHE A 39 8.72 4.67 6.04
CA PHE A 39 7.32 5.05 5.91
C PHE A 39 6.48 4.71 7.15
N LYS A 40 6.81 3.63 7.88
CA LYS A 40 6.10 3.31 9.13
C LYS A 40 6.28 4.35 10.23
N TYR A 41 7.28 5.23 10.11
CA TYR A 41 7.55 6.31 11.07
C TYR A 41 6.83 7.61 10.71
N GLU A 42 6.15 7.67 9.56
CA GLU A 42 5.27 8.80 9.26
C GLU A 42 4.14 8.86 10.30
N PRO A 43 3.81 10.05 10.84
CA PRO A 43 2.84 10.17 11.93
C PRO A 43 1.48 9.58 11.56
N GLU A 44 1.00 9.82 10.33
CA GLU A 44 -0.27 9.27 9.84
C GLU A 44 -0.27 7.73 9.83
N ILE A 45 0.84 7.13 9.42
CA ILE A 45 0.98 5.67 9.32
C ILE A 45 1.15 5.08 10.70
N GLN A 46 1.95 5.70 11.58
CA GLN A 46 2.07 5.29 12.97
C GLN A 46 0.72 5.30 13.68
N GLU A 47 -0.08 6.35 13.50
CA GLU A 47 -1.41 6.43 14.09
C GLU A 47 -2.31 5.28 13.59
N LEU A 48 -2.30 5.01 12.27
CA LEU A 48 -3.04 3.88 11.70
C LEU A 48 -2.58 2.54 12.28
N LEU A 49 -1.27 2.27 12.31
CA LEU A 49 -0.73 1.01 12.82
C LEU A 49 -1.02 0.83 14.32
N ASN A 50 -0.92 1.93 15.08
CA ASN A 50 -1.17 1.95 16.52
C ASN A 50 -2.66 1.76 16.84
N ALA A 51 -3.57 2.28 16.01
CA ALA A 51 -5.01 2.14 16.19
C ALA A 51 -5.48 0.68 16.11
N PHE A 52 -4.74 -0.18 15.41
CA PHE A 52 -5.05 -1.60 15.24
C PHE A 52 -4.02 -2.53 15.91
N ILE A 53 -3.34 -2.07 16.96
CA ILE A 53 -2.49 -2.95 17.79
C ILE A 53 -3.36 -4.04 18.44
N GLY A 54 -3.00 -5.30 18.19
CA GLY A 54 -3.70 -6.47 18.71
C GLY A 54 -4.79 -7.03 17.79
N ASP A 55 -5.08 -6.36 16.66
CA ASP A 55 -6.08 -6.80 15.67
C ASP A 55 -5.52 -6.76 14.25
N GLU A 56 -4.67 -7.75 13.94
CA GLU A 56 -3.87 -7.80 12.70
C GLU A 56 -4.74 -7.91 11.43
N ASN A 57 -5.86 -8.65 11.49
CA ASN A 57 -6.77 -8.77 10.34
C ASN A 57 -7.40 -7.42 9.97
N THR A 58 -7.85 -6.68 10.98
CA THR A 58 -8.40 -5.34 10.78
C THR A 58 -7.31 -4.39 10.30
N ARG A 59 -6.11 -4.46 10.90
CA ARG A 59 -4.94 -3.66 10.48
C ARG A 59 -4.65 -3.81 8.98
N ILE A 60 -4.50 -5.04 8.48
CA ILE A 60 -4.18 -5.31 7.08
C ILE A 60 -5.24 -4.72 6.16
N THR A 61 -6.52 -4.91 6.49
CA THR A 61 -7.63 -4.35 5.71
C THR A 61 -7.54 -2.83 5.64
N HIS A 62 -7.30 -2.17 6.78
CA HIS A 62 -7.15 -0.71 6.84
C HIS A 62 -5.89 -0.19 6.15
N GLN A 63 -4.76 -0.92 6.21
CA GLN A 63 -3.55 -0.60 5.44
C GLN A 63 -3.85 -0.58 3.94
N LEU A 64 -4.51 -1.62 3.41
CA LEU A 64 -4.86 -1.70 1.99
C LEU A 64 -5.86 -0.61 1.59
N LEU A 65 -6.84 -0.30 2.44
CA LEU A 65 -7.79 0.79 2.21
C LEU A 65 -7.10 2.15 2.15
N LYS A 66 -6.18 2.43 3.09
CA LYS A 66 -5.41 3.67 3.10
C LYS A 66 -4.46 3.75 1.91
N ALA A 67 -3.87 2.64 1.49
CA ALA A 67 -3.08 2.58 0.27
C ALA A 67 -3.92 2.92 -0.97
N LYS A 68 -5.17 2.45 -1.02
CA LYS A 68 -6.12 2.84 -2.07
C LYS A 68 -6.43 4.34 -2.03
N GLU A 69 -6.52 4.96 -0.86
CA GLU A 69 -6.66 6.41 -0.77
C GLU A 69 -5.45 7.16 -1.36
N PHE A 70 -4.23 6.71 -1.05
CA PHE A 70 -3.02 7.28 -1.65
C PHE A 70 -3.02 7.12 -3.17
N LEU A 71 -3.43 5.96 -3.68
CA LEU A 71 -3.55 5.71 -5.10
C LEU A 71 -4.52 6.69 -5.77
N ASN A 72 -5.71 6.91 -5.17
CA ASN A 72 -6.69 7.88 -5.67
C ASN A 72 -6.19 9.33 -5.66
N GLN A 73 -5.24 9.65 -4.78
CA GLN A 73 -4.56 10.95 -4.72
C GLN A 73 -3.39 11.07 -5.71
N GLY A 74 -3.13 10.04 -6.52
CA GLY A 74 -1.98 9.98 -7.43
C GLY A 74 -0.66 9.68 -6.72
N ARG A 75 -0.69 9.35 -5.42
CA ARG A 75 0.49 9.01 -4.60
C ARG A 75 0.75 7.50 -4.69
N ILE A 76 1.12 7.05 -5.88
CA ILE A 76 1.30 5.61 -6.20
C ILE A 76 2.43 5.02 -5.33
N GLU A 77 3.55 5.72 -5.17
CA GLU A 77 4.69 5.28 -4.36
C GLU A 77 4.31 5.02 -2.89
N GLU A 78 3.54 5.93 -2.29
CA GLU A 78 3.09 5.83 -0.89
C GLU A 78 2.10 4.68 -0.70
N ALA A 79 1.23 4.45 -1.69
CA ALA A 79 0.36 3.28 -1.71
C ALA A 79 1.20 2.00 -1.66
N TRP A 80 2.24 1.89 -2.49
CA TRP A 80 3.15 0.74 -2.48
C TRP A 80 3.89 0.57 -1.16
N LYS A 81 4.41 1.65 -0.57
CA LYS A 81 5.07 1.60 0.73
C LYS A 81 4.15 1.04 1.80
N LEU A 82 2.90 1.49 1.85
CA LEU A 82 1.94 1.04 2.85
C LEU A 82 1.49 -0.41 2.67
N MET A 83 1.34 -0.87 1.42
CA MET A 83 0.93 -2.25 1.11
C MET A 83 2.02 -3.27 1.42
N LEU A 84 3.29 -2.87 1.34
CA LEU A 84 4.45 -3.74 1.57
C LEU A 84 4.96 -3.69 3.02
N LEU A 85 4.31 -2.89 3.87
CA LEU A 85 4.66 -2.72 5.29
C LEU A 85 4.08 -3.84 6.17
#